data_AF-A0AB36TKL5-F1
#
_entry.id   AF-A0AB36TKL5-F1
#
_cell.length_a   1.000
_cell.length_b   1.000
_cell.length_c   1.000
_cell.angle_alpha   90.00
_cell.angle_beta   90.00
_cell.angle_gamma   90.00
#
_symmetry.space_group_name_H-M   'P 1'
#
loop_
_entity.id
_entity.type
_entity.pdbx_description
1 polymer ?
#
loop_
_entity_poly.entity_id
_entity_poly.type
_entity_poly.pdbx_seq_one_letter_code
_entity_poly.pdbx_strand_id
1 'polypeptide(L)'
;MSEERDDLVVLIDENGEETEFEHLDTIEYNGNEYVVLLPVEQTEEENDAEEVVILRIEQGEDGEDSFVTVEDDEELDAVFEEFKMRMEEEFEFEEE
;
A
#
# COMPACT_ATOMS: atom_id res chain seq x y z
N MET A 1 -9.01 -24.88 -2.96
CA MET A 1 -9.39 -23.52 -3.35
C MET A 1 -9.93 -22.87 -2.11
N SER A 2 -9.01 -22.45 -1.25
CA SER A 2 -9.25 -21.37 -0.31
C SER A 2 -8.40 -20.27 -0.90
N GLU A 3 -9.01 -19.29 -1.57
CA GLU A 3 -8.37 -17.99 -1.70
C GLU A 3 -8.37 -17.44 -0.27
N GLU A 4 -7.27 -17.69 0.42
CA GLU A 4 -6.97 -17.03 1.69
C GLU A 4 -6.83 -15.55 1.36
N ARG A 5 -7.60 -14.71 2.06
CA ARG A 5 -7.51 -13.25 1.97
C ARG A 5 -6.22 -12.82 2.71
N ASP A 6 -5.07 -13.27 2.21
CA ASP A 6 -3.76 -13.08 2.82
C ASP A 6 -3.24 -11.64 2.67
N ASP A 7 -3.92 -10.81 1.89
CA ASP A 7 -3.50 -9.44 1.60
C ASP A 7 -3.98 -8.43 2.66
N LEU A 8 -4.75 -8.82 3.68
CA LEU A 8 -5.18 -7.88 4.72
C LEU A 8 -4.06 -7.63 5.75
N VAL A 9 -3.61 -6.38 5.83
CA VAL A 9 -2.57 -5.88 6.74
C VAL A 9 -3.20 -4.99 7.80
N VAL A 10 -2.87 -5.24 9.07
CA VAL A 10 -3.30 -4.39 10.19
C VAL A 10 -2.12 -3.52 10.61
N LEU A 11 -2.28 -2.20 10.49
CA LEU A 11 -1.30 -1.24 10.97
C LEU A 11 -1.76 -0.66 12.30
N ILE A 12 -0.82 -0.52 13.23
CA ILE A 12 -1.06 0.03 14.56
C ILE A 12 -0.42 1.41 14.61
N ASP A 13 -1.23 2.44 14.82
CA ASP A 13 -0.75 3.81 14.95
C ASP A 13 -0.11 4.09 16.34
N GLU A 14 0.54 5.24 16.51
CA GLU A 14 1.12 5.72 17.77
C GLU A 14 0.10 5.75 18.93
N ASN A 15 -1.20 5.89 18.63
CA ASN A 15 -2.26 5.82 19.62
C ASN A 15 -2.66 4.39 20.04
N GLY A 16 -2.10 3.36 19.40
CA GLY A 16 -2.50 1.96 19.60
C GLY A 16 -3.82 1.62 18.92
N GLU A 17 -4.26 2.43 17.96
CA GLU A 17 -5.44 2.18 17.13
C GLU A 17 -5.02 1.27 15.97
N GLU A 18 -5.79 0.19 15.79
CA GLU A 18 -5.60 -0.80 14.73
C GLU A 18 -6.42 -0.38 13.51
N THR A 19 -5.77 -0.13 12.39
CA THR A 19 -6.44 0.17 11.12
C THR A 19 -6.15 -0.94 10.13
N GLU A 20 -7.21 -1.47 9.52
CA GLU A 20 -7.14 -2.54 8.52
C GLU A 20 -6.95 -1.97 7.12
N PHE A 21 -5.93 -2.47 6.42
CA PHE A 21 -5.60 -2.14 5.05
C PHE A 21 -5.54 -3.41 4.21
N GLU A 22 -5.80 -3.29 2.91
CA GLU A 22 -5.55 -4.33 1.92
C GLU A 22 -4.23 -4.01 1.20
N HIS A 23 -3.31 -4.96 1.21
CA HIS A 23 -2.06 -4.93 0.47
C HIS A 23 -2.35 -5.10 -1.00
N LEU A 24 -1.91 -4.13 -1.80
CA LEU A 24 -2.09 -4.16 -3.25
C LEU A 24 -0.81 -4.60 -3.96
N ASP A 25 0.31 -3.93 -3.68
CA ASP A 25 1.61 -4.29 -4.26
C ASP A 25 2.79 -3.72 -3.46
N THR A 26 3.99 -4.21 -3.76
CA THR A 26 5.26 -3.66 -3.22
C THR A 26 6.20 -3.27 -4.37
N ILE A 27 6.59 -1.99 -4.38
CA ILE A 27 7.48 -1.39 -5.37
C ILE A 27 8.84 -1.11 -4.74
N GLU A 28 9.92 -1.54 -5.39
CA GLU A 28 11.28 -1.15 -5.01
C GLU A 28 11.72 0.04 -5.87
N TYR A 29 12.04 1.18 -5.25
CA TYR A 29 12.48 2.38 -5.95
C TYR A 29 13.69 3.01 -5.23
N ASN A 30 14.73 3.35 -5.98
CA ASN A 30 15.98 3.94 -5.45
C ASN A 30 16.64 3.17 -4.28
N GLY A 31 16.39 1.86 -4.17
CA GLY A 31 16.92 1.02 -3.09
C GLY A 31 16.13 1.10 -1.78
N ASN A 32 14.94 1.73 -1.81
CA ASN A 32 13.95 1.67 -0.76
C ASN A 32 12.76 0.83 -1.23
N GLU A 33 12.04 0.23 -0.30
CA GLU A 33 10.82 -0.54 -0.57
C GLU A 33 9.59 0.29 -0.19
N TYR A 34 8.58 0.30 -1.05
CA TYR A 34 7.33 1.03 -0.87
C TYR A 34 6.17 0.05 -1.00
N VAL A 35 5.25 0.13 -0.06
CA VAL A 35 4.05 -0.68 -0.03
C VAL A 35 2.84 0.17 -0.39
N VAL A 36 2.00 -0.36 -1.28
CA VAL A 36 0.74 0.25 -1.69
C VAL A 36 -0.40 -0.44 -0.95
N LEU A 37 -1.17 0.34 -0.20
CA LEU A 37 -2.21 -0.14 0.71
C LEU A 37 -3.54 0.55 0.41
N LEU A 38 -4.65 -0.17 0.50
CA LEU A 38 -6.01 0.36 0.40
C LEU A 38 -6.71 0.27 1.76
N PRO A 39 -7.22 1.37 2.33
CA PRO A 39 -7.95 1.30 3.60
C PRO A 39 -9.24 0.48 3.46
N VAL A 40 -9.43 -0.52 4.33
CA VAL A 40 -10.63 -1.40 4.31
C VAL A 40 -11.83 -0.68 4.96
N GLU A 41 -11.58 0.11 6.00
CA GLU A 41 -12.60 0.99 6.58
C GLU A 41 -12.69 2.29 5.78
N GLN A 42 -13.61 2.31 4.82
CA GLN A 42 -14.15 3.55 4.27
C GLN A 42 -14.86 4.29 5.40
N THR A 43 -14.16 5.22 6.06
CA THR A 43 -14.80 6.11 7.04
C THR A 43 -15.95 6.79 6.31
N GLU A 44 -17.19 6.56 6.75
CA GLU A 44 -18.43 7.03 6.10
C GLU A 44 -18.54 8.58 6.00
N GLU A 45 -17.50 9.31 6.41
CA GLU A 45 -17.43 10.76 6.43
C GLU A 45 -16.51 11.26 5.31
N GLU A 46 -17.17 11.52 4.17
CA GLU A 46 -16.79 12.52 3.15
C GLU A 46 -15.74 12.15 2.08
N ASN A 47 -16.28 11.68 0.94
CA ASN A 47 -15.78 11.75 -0.46
C ASN A 47 -15.08 10.49 -1.02
N ASP A 48 -15.87 9.59 -1.62
CA ASP A 48 -15.80 9.05 -3.00
C ASP A 48 -14.44 8.91 -3.74
N ALA A 49 -13.32 8.73 -3.04
CA ALA A 49 -12.06 8.33 -3.64
C ALA A 49 -11.50 7.15 -2.84
N GLU A 50 -11.44 5.99 -3.49
CA GLU A 50 -10.53 4.91 -3.11
C GLU A 50 -9.09 5.45 -3.24
N GLU A 51 -8.66 6.22 -2.24
CA GLU A 51 -7.32 6.78 -2.17
C GLU A 51 -6.38 5.70 -1.64
N VAL A 52 -5.48 5.24 -2.51
CA VAL A 52 -4.41 4.33 -2.11
C VAL A 52 -3.37 5.07 -1.29
N VAL A 53 -2.90 4.43 -0.23
CA VAL A 53 -1.88 4.94 0.66
C VAL A 53 -0.55 4.27 0.31
N ILE A 54 0.47 5.06 0.02
CA ILE A 54 1.82 4.57 -0.26
C ILE A 54 2.71 4.87 0.94
N LEU A 55 3.28 3.82 1.53
CA LEU A 55 4.20 3.93 2.67
C LEU A 55 5.55 3.32 2.30
N ARG A 56 6.64 3.94 2.76
CA ARG A 56 7.99 3.36 2.65
C ARG A 56 8.24 2.41 3.81
N ILE A 57 8.80 1.25 3.51
CA ILE A 57 9.26 0.27 4.49
C ILE A 57 10.67 0.66 4.92
N GLU A 58 10.87 0.86 6.21
CA GLU A 58 12.18 1.04 6.82
C GLU A 58 12.44 -0.08 7.81
N GLN A 59 13.57 -0.78 7.65
CA GLN A 59 14.01 -1.75 8.65
C GLN A 59 14.51 -1.01 9.90
N GLY A 60 13.79 -1.17 11.00
CA GLY A 60 14.25 -0.74 12.32
C GLY A 60 15.46 -1.53 12.78
N GLU A 61 16.26 -0.95 13.70
CA GLU A 61 17.46 -1.59 14.26
C GLU A 61 17.17 -2.93 14.98
N ASP A 62 15.93 -3.15 15.43
CA ASP A 62 15.49 -4.39 16.12
C ASP A 62 15.00 -5.48 15.15
N GLY A 63 15.01 -5.22 13.82
CA GLY A 63 14.47 -6.12 12.81
C GLY A 63 12.94 -6.07 12.68
N GLU A 64 12.33 -5.00 13.18
CA GLU A 64 10.92 -4.67 12.98
C GLU A 64 10.78 -3.69 11.81
N ASP A 65 9.88 -3.99 10.87
CA ASP A 65 9.61 -3.13 9.72
C ASP A 65 8.70 -1.97 10.14
N SER A 66 9.20 -0.75 9.97
CA SER A 66 8.47 0.49 10.22
C SER A 66 7.95 1.06 8.91
N PHE A 67 6.67 1.37 8.86
CA PHE A 67 6.06 2.02 7.70
C PHE A 67 6.05 3.53 7.91
N VAL A 68 6.68 4.27 7.00
CA VAL A 68 6.76 5.74 7.05
C VAL A 68 6.08 6.36 5.85
N THR A 69 5.33 7.43 6.05
CA THR A 69 4.74 8.19 4.96
C THR A 69 5.82 8.87 4.14
N VAL A 70 5.71 8.82 2.82
CA VAL A 70 6.63 9.49 1.90
C VAL A 70 6.16 10.93 1.72
N GLU A 71 7.00 11.90 2.07
CA GLU A 71 6.70 13.34 1.89
C GLU A 71 7.14 13.88 0.52
N ASP A 72 7.90 13.08 -0.23
CA ASP A 72 8.46 13.47 -1.53
C ASP A 72 7.49 13.08 -2.66
N ASP A 73 6.82 14.08 -3.24
CA ASP A 73 5.89 13.90 -4.35
C ASP A 73 6.54 13.22 -5.57
N GLU A 74 7.84 13.46 -5.85
CA GLU A 74 8.51 12.83 -7.00
C GLU A 74 8.69 11.32 -6.78
N GLU A 75 9.03 10.91 -5.57
CA GLU A 75 9.11 9.48 -5.20
C GLU A 75 7.73 8.82 -5.23
N LEU A 76 6.71 9.48 -4.67
CA LEU A 76 5.34 8.99 -4.69
C LEU A 76 4.81 8.81 -6.10
N ASP A 77 4.98 9.80 -6.98
CA ASP A 77 4.49 9.75 -8.36
C ASP A 77 5.21 8.62 -9.13
N ALA A 78 6.53 8.47 -8.96
CA ALA A 78 7.28 7.39 -9.59
C ALA A 78 6.82 5.98 -9.14
N VAL A 79 6.63 5.79 -7.82
CA VAL A 79 6.12 4.53 -7.26
C VAL A 79 4.70 4.26 -7.73
N PHE A 80 3.86 5.30 -7.76
CA PHE A 80 2.47 5.19 -8.19
C PHE A 80 2.34 4.91 -9.69
N GLU A 81 3.20 5.48 -10.54
CA GLU A 81 3.28 5.15 -11.96
C GLU A 81 3.70 3.70 -12.18
N GLU A 82 4.70 3.20 -11.46
CA GLU A 82 5.11 1.79 -11.52
C GLU A 82 3.98 0.85 -11.06
N PHE A 83 3.29 1.21 -9.98
CA PHE A 83 2.11 0.48 -9.50
C PHE A 83 1.01 0.43 -10.56
N LYS A 84 0.65 1.57 -11.18
CA LYS A 84 -0.34 1.61 -12.26
C LYS A 84 0.07 0.74 -13.44
N MET A 85 1.32 0.81 -13.88
CA MET A 85 1.79 -0.03 -14.98
C MET A 85 1.67 -1.52 -14.66
N ARG A 86 2.06 -1.95 -13.45
CA ARG A 86 1.92 -3.34 -13.02
C ARG A 86 0.46 -3.77 -12.91
N MET A 87 -0.37 -2.94 -12.32
CA MET A 87 -1.80 -3.21 -12.18
C MET A 87 -2.48 -3.28 -13.56
N GLU A 88 -2.16 -2.37 -14.48
CA GLU A 88 -2.64 -2.41 -15.86
C GLU A 88 -2.18 -3.70 -16.56
N GLU A 89 -0.92 -4.11 -16.41
CA GLU A 89 -0.43 -5.39 -16.96
C GLU A 89 -1.15 -6.61 -16.36
N GLU A 90 -1.56 -6.56 -15.10
CA GLU A 90 -2.30 -7.63 -14.42
C GLU A 90 -3.79 -7.64 -14.79
N PHE A 91 -4.40 -6.47 -14.97
CA PHE A 91 -5.81 -6.30 -15.37
C PHE A 91 -6.04 -6.49 -16.89
N GLU A 92 -5.01 -6.40 -17.73
CA GLU A 92 -5.10 -6.61 -19.19
C GLU A 92 -5.35 -8.09 -19.57
N PHE A 93 -5.54 -9.00 -18.59
CA PHE A 93 -5.74 -10.43 -18.81
C PHE A 93 -7.20 -10.93 -18.76
N GLU A 94 -8.21 -10.05 -18.67
CA GLU A 94 -9.65 -10.42 -18.76
C GLU A 94 -10.33 -10.10 -20.11
N GLU A 95 -9.61 -10.19 -21.25
CA GLU A 95 -10.28 -10.41 -22.55
C GLU A 95 -10.07 -11.86 -23.05
N GLU A 96 -10.93 -12.78 -22.58
CA GLU A 96 -11.48 -13.88 -23.42
C GLU A 96 -12.91 -14.28 -23.02
#